data_AF-A0A521HQW6-F1
#
_entry.id   AF-A0A521HQW6-F1
#
_cell.length_a   1.000
_cell.length_b   1.000
_cell.length_c   1.000
_cell.angle_alpha   90.00
_cell.angle_beta   90.00
_cell.angle_gamma   90.00
#
_symmetry.space_group_name_H-M   'P 1'
#
loop_
_entity.id
_entity.type
_entity.pdbx_description
1 polymer ?
#
loop_
_entity_poly.entity_id
_entity_poly.type
_entity_poly.pdbx_seq_one_letter_code
_entity_poly.pdbx_strand_id
1 'polypeptide(L)'
;MEPVLLVIFALIPPFAYSVYARAVNILPVRMLAALFFGSLGAVLTVSVVQSSLFQGAAGLYGISSILISSFLEAGLLEELVKLAVLALVVNTGFGAPVPDQNVRVVFAGASVLALFFAGFETIVYAFGASYSAIPVRFFTAYPVHVCSSVICSLALVRGVSVCVRGAAAA
;
A
#
# COMPACT_ATOMS: atom_id res chain seq x y z
N MET A 1 17.75 -9.02 18.25
CA MET A 1 16.90 -7.81 18.31
C MET A 1 15.56 -8.23 18.88
N GLU A 2 15.05 -7.55 19.90
CA GLU A 2 13.73 -7.84 20.45
C GLU A 2 12.62 -7.61 19.40
N PRO A 3 11.53 -8.42 19.40
CA PRO A 3 10.37 -8.27 18.50
C PRO A 3 9.77 -6.85 18.51
N VAL A 4 9.90 -6.12 19.62
CA VAL A 4 9.45 -4.74 19.75
C VAL A 4 10.27 -3.77 18.89
N LEU A 5 11.60 -3.87 18.91
CA LEU A 5 12.48 -3.04 18.09
C LEU A 5 12.21 -3.27 16.59
N LEU A 6 11.86 -4.50 16.21
CA LEU A 6 11.53 -4.89 14.82
C LEU A 6 10.27 -4.19 14.30
N VAL A 7 9.20 -4.18 15.10
CA VAL A 7 7.97 -3.45 14.80
C VAL A 7 8.24 -1.96 14.70
N ILE A 8 9.06 -1.42 15.62
CA ILE A 8 9.43 0.00 15.58
C ILE A 8 10.15 0.33 14.28
N PHE A 9 11.20 -0.41 13.91
CA PHE A 9 11.94 -0.14 12.67
C PHE A 9 11.03 -0.19 11.44
N ALA A 10 10.23 -1.24 11.27
CA ALA A 10 9.32 -1.38 10.14
C ALA A 10 8.24 -0.27 10.07
N LEU A 11 8.00 0.46 11.15
CA LEU A 11 7.02 1.55 11.16
C LEU A 11 7.63 2.94 11.09
N ILE A 12 8.97 3.08 11.22
CA ILE A 12 9.64 4.39 11.11
C ILE A 12 9.35 5.05 9.76
N PRO A 13 9.56 4.42 8.59
CA PRO A 13 9.32 5.09 7.31
C PRO A 13 7.88 5.59 7.10
N PRO A 14 6.83 4.77 7.33
CA PRO A 14 5.47 5.25 7.12
C PRO A 14 5.08 6.35 8.11
N PHE A 15 5.52 6.28 9.38
CA PHE A 15 5.25 7.35 10.34
C PHE A 15 6.01 8.63 10.01
N ALA A 16 7.29 8.54 9.62
CA ALA A 16 8.09 9.69 9.22
C ALA A 16 7.44 10.43 8.03
N TYR A 17 7.02 9.69 7.00
CA TYR A 17 6.35 10.29 5.85
C TYR A 17 4.95 10.82 6.18
N SER A 18 4.21 10.16 7.07
CA SER A 18 2.90 10.64 7.54
C SER A 18 3.02 11.95 8.31
N VAL A 19 4.03 12.08 9.18
CA VAL A 19 4.34 13.32 9.90
C VAL A 19 4.71 14.43 8.92
N TYR A 20 5.55 14.15 7.94
CA TYR A 20 5.88 15.10 6.88
C TYR A 20 4.63 15.55 6.10
N ALA A 21 3.86 14.61 5.55
CA ALA A 21 2.66 14.89 4.76
C ALA A 21 1.60 15.69 5.54
N ARG A 22 1.52 15.48 6.85
CA ARG A 22 0.69 16.28 7.75
C ARG A 22 1.26 17.68 7.96
N ALA A 23 2.56 17.79 8.24
CA ALA A 23 3.24 19.06 8.51
C ALA A 23 3.14 20.03 7.33
N VAL A 24 3.18 19.51 6.09
CA VAL A 24 2.98 20.30 4.87
C VAL A 24 1.52 20.38 4.40
N ASN A 25 0.56 19.98 5.24
CA ASN A 25 -0.89 20.04 5.00
C ASN A 25 -1.37 19.33 3.72
N ILE A 26 -0.72 18.24 3.31
CA ILE A 26 -1.17 17.43 2.15
C ILE A 26 -2.27 16.46 2.59
N LEU A 27 -2.07 15.76 3.72
CA LEU A 27 -2.99 14.75 4.21
C LEU A 27 -3.55 15.13 5.60
N PRO A 28 -4.88 15.20 5.77
CA PRO A 28 -5.49 15.36 7.08
C PRO A 28 -5.35 14.10 7.93
N VAL A 29 -5.37 14.25 9.25
CA VAL A 29 -5.21 13.14 10.22
C VAL A 29 -6.21 12.01 9.97
N ARG A 30 -7.46 12.34 9.61
CA ARG A 30 -8.49 11.33 9.31
C ARG A 30 -8.12 10.45 8.12
N MET A 31 -7.56 11.02 7.05
CA MET A 31 -7.07 10.25 5.91
C MET A 31 -5.85 9.42 6.30
N LEU A 32 -4.92 9.95 7.09
CA LEU A 32 -3.77 9.18 7.58
C LEU A 32 -4.20 7.96 8.41
N ALA A 33 -5.20 8.12 9.29
CA ALA A 33 -5.77 7.00 10.05
C ALA A 33 -6.45 5.98 9.12
N ALA A 34 -7.22 6.44 8.14
CA ALA A 34 -7.87 5.56 7.17
C ALA A 34 -6.84 4.79 6.32
N LEU A 35 -5.74 5.43 5.91
CA LEU A 35 -4.64 4.78 5.19
C LEU A 35 -3.92 3.76 6.07
N PHE A 36 -3.69 4.06 7.36
CA PHE A 36 -3.10 3.11 8.31
C PHE A 36 -3.94 1.82 8.42
N PHE A 37 -5.23 1.96 8.76
CA PHE A 37 -6.11 0.80 8.93
C PHE A 37 -6.40 0.12 7.59
N GLY A 38 -6.49 0.89 6.51
CA GLY A 38 -6.62 0.41 5.15
C GLY A 38 -5.43 -0.45 4.72
N SER A 39 -4.20 -0.02 5.00
CA SER A 39 -2.99 -0.82 4.75
C SER A 39 -2.96 -2.11 5.57
N LEU A 40 -3.36 -2.05 6.85
CA LEU A 40 -3.43 -3.24 7.69
C LEU A 40 -4.44 -4.25 7.14
N GLY A 41 -5.65 -3.79 6.80
CA GLY A 41 -6.67 -4.62 6.16
C GLY A 41 -6.22 -5.16 4.81
N ALA A 42 -5.49 -4.37 4.01
CA ALA A 42 -4.94 -4.78 2.74
C ALA A 42 -3.93 -5.93 2.89
N VAL A 43 -2.95 -5.81 3.79
CA VAL A 43 -1.96 -6.86 4.04
C VAL A 43 -2.62 -8.15 4.51
N LEU A 44 -3.58 -8.07 5.43
CA LEU A 44 -4.31 -9.25 5.90
C LEU A 44 -5.12 -9.91 4.77
N THR A 45 -5.83 -9.10 3.98
CA THR A 45 -6.61 -9.60 2.83
C THR A 45 -5.72 -10.31 1.82
N VAL A 46 -4.63 -9.65 1.42
CA VAL A 46 -3.65 -10.21 0.50
C VAL A 46 -3.08 -11.52 1.05
N SER A 47 -2.66 -11.53 2.32
CA SER A 47 -2.07 -12.72 2.95
C SER A 47 -3.03 -13.92 2.94
N VAL A 48 -4.32 -13.70 3.24
CA VAL A 48 -5.35 -14.75 3.22
C VAL A 48 -5.58 -15.26 1.79
N VAL A 49 -5.73 -14.36 0.83
CA VAL A 49 -5.99 -14.73 -0.58
C VAL A 49 -4.78 -15.47 -1.16
N GLN A 50 -3.56 -14.98 -0.92
CA GLN A 50 -2.32 -15.63 -1.32
C GLN A 50 -2.23 -17.04 -0.71
N SER A 51 -2.45 -17.18 0.60
CA SER A 51 -2.39 -18.50 1.25
C SER A 51 -3.39 -19.51 0.66
N SER A 52 -4.58 -19.04 0.28
CA SER A 52 -5.61 -19.86 -0.39
C SER A 52 -5.20 -20.26 -1.81
N LEU A 53 -4.65 -19.32 -2.59
CA LEU A 53 -4.18 -19.58 -3.96
C LEU A 53 -3.01 -20.57 -3.99
N PHE A 54 -2.05 -20.43 -3.08
CA PHE A 54 -0.87 -21.31 -3.03
C PHE A 54 -1.18 -22.72 -2.52
N GLN A 55 -2.13 -22.88 -1.61
CA GLN A 55 -2.60 -24.22 -1.19
C GLN A 55 -3.28 -24.97 -2.35
N GLY A 56 -3.97 -24.26 -3.24
CA GLY A 56 -4.56 -24.84 -4.46
C GLY A 56 -3.53 -25.13 -5.57
N ALA A 57 -2.51 -24.30 -5.72
CA ALA A 57 -1.51 -24.39 -6.79
C ALA A 57 -0.38 -25.41 -6.54
N ALA A 58 -0.04 -25.68 -5.26
CA ALA A 58 1.02 -26.61 -4.88
C ALA A 58 0.78 -28.06 -5.35
N GLY A 59 -0.47 -28.41 -5.71
CA GLY A 59 -0.81 -29.71 -6.29
C GLY A 59 -0.63 -29.84 -7.81
N LEU A 60 -0.39 -28.74 -8.54
CA LEU A 60 -0.52 -28.71 -10.02
C LEU A 60 0.73 -28.20 -10.77
N TYR A 61 1.61 -27.43 -10.13
CA TYR A 61 2.67 -26.69 -10.83
C TYR A 61 4.02 -26.78 -10.09
N GLY A 62 5.12 -27.00 -10.83
CA GLY A 62 6.48 -27.11 -10.28
C GLY A 62 6.99 -25.81 -9.63
N ILE A 63 8.12 -25.90 -8.91
CA ILE A 63 8.69 -24.80 -8.08
C ILE A 63 8.90 -23.50 -8.88
N SER A 64 9.35 -23.58 -10.13
CA SER A 64 9.57 -22.41 -11.01
C SER A 64 8.28 -21.72 -11.44
N SER A 65 7.20 -22.47 -11.70
CA SER A 65 5.87 -21.91 -12.00
C SER A 65 5.23 -21.26 -10.76
N ILE A 66 5.44 -21.83 -9.56
CA ILE A 66 4.99 -21.23 -8.30
C ILE A 66 5.69 -19.88 -8.08
N LEU A 67 7.01 -19.77 -8.32
CA LEU A 67 7.74 -18.51 -8.14
C LEU A 67 7.29 -17.40 -9.09
N ILE A 68 6.99 -17.72 -10.35
CA ILE A 68 6.55 -16.73 -11.35
C ILE A 68 5.08 -16.31 -11.09
N SER A 69 4.20 -17.26 -10.76
CA SER A 69 2.82 -16.93 -10.40
C SER A 69 2.78 -16.13 -9.09
N SER A 70 3.65 -16.45 -8.12
CA SER A 70 3.77 -15.69 -6.87
C SER A 70 4.18 -14.25 -7.10
N PHE A 71 5.12 -13.98 -8.00
CA PHE A 71 5.58 -12.61 -8.19
C PHE A 71 4.57 -11.77 -8.99
N LEU A 72 3.93 -12.36 -10.01
CA LEU A 72 2.99 -11.66 -10.88
C LEU A 72 1.58 -11.57 -10.28
N GLU A 73 1.00 -12.68 -9.83
CA GLU A 73 -0.38 -12.69 -9.31
C GLU A 73 -0.44 -12.04 -7.94
N ALA A 74 0.54 -12.32 -7.08
CA ALA A 74 0.57 -11.79 -5.73
C ALA A 74 0.95 -10.29 -5.74
N GLY A 75 1.92 -9.88 -6.57
CA GLY A 75 2.25 -8.47 -6.78
C GLY A 75 1.10 -7.66 -7.40
N LEU A 76 0.39 -8.20 -8.39
CA LEU A 76 -0.78 -7.53 -8.97
C LEU A 76 -1.94 -7.43 -7.97
N LEU A 77 -2.18 -8.48 -7.19
CA LEU A 77 -3.20 -8.47 -6.15
C LEU A 77 -2.92 -7.42 -5.08
N GLU A 78 -1.67 -7.32 -4.63
CA GLU A 78 -1.23 -6.31 -3.67
C GLU A 78 -1.51 -4.89 -4.15
N GLU A 79 -1.16 -4.58 -5.39
CA GLU A 79 -1.42 -3.26 -5.95
C GLU A 79 -2.90 -3.02 -6.20
N LEU A 80 -3.67 -4.02 -6.61
CA LEU A 80 -5.12 -3.90 -6.80
C LEU A 80 -5.83 -3.58 -5.49
N VAL A 81 -5.52 -4.31 -4.42
CA VAL A 81 -6.12 -4.08 -3.10
C VAL A 81 -5.72 -2.72 -2.55
N LYS A 82 -4.45 -2.31 -2.68
CA LYS A 82 -4.00 -0.97 -2.31
C LYS A 82 -4.71 0.12 -3.11
N LEU A 83 -4.87 -0.06 -4.42
CA LEU A 83 -5.58 0.90 -5.26
C LEU A 83 -7.05 1.05 -4.84
N ALA A 84 -7.73 -0.05 -4.49
CA ALA A 84 -9.09 -0.04 -3.99
C ALA A 84 -9.22 0.72 -2.65
N VAL A 85 -8.30 0.47 -1.72
CA VAL A 85 -8.24 1.22 -0.45
C VAL A 85 -8.00 2.70 -0.70
N LEU A 86 -7.02 3.04 -1.55
CA LEU A 86 -6.70 4.43 -1.88
C LEU A 86 -7.90 5.14 -2.52
N ALA A 87 -8.59 4.48 -3.46
CA ALA A 87 -9.79 5.01 -4.09
C ALA A 87 -10.89 5.29 -3.06
N LEU A 88 -11.11 4.37 -2.11
CA LEU A 88 -12.07 4.56 -1.03
C LEU A 88 -11.70 5.78 -0.17
N VAL A 89 -10.43 5.90 0.24
CA VAL A 89 -9.97 7.00 1.09
C VAL A 89 -10.07 8.35 0.38
N VAL A 90 -9.66 8.41 -0.88
CA VAL A 90 -9.68 9.65 -1.67
C VAL A 90 -11.11 10.07 -2.01
N ASN A 91 -11.97 9.13 -2.42
CA ASN A 91 -13.34 9.46 -2.87
C ASN A 91 -14.30 9.77 -1.72
N THR A 92 -14.14 9.14 -0.56
CA THR A 92 -15.00 9.43 0.60
C THR A 92 -14.52 10.65 1.37
N GLY A 93 -13.24 11.02 1.22
CA GLY A 93 -12.56 12.07 1.98
C GLY A 93 -12.62 11.91 3.50
N PHE A 94 -13.27 10.85 4.00
CA PHE A 94 -13.71 10.69 5.39
C PHE A 94 -14.25 12.00 6.00
N GLY A 95 -15.04 12.74 5.21
CA GLY A 95 -15.64 14.03 5.60
C GLY A 95 -14.66 15.21 5.68
N ALA A 96 -13.45 15.11 5.13
CA ALA A 96 -12.51 16.21 4.97
C ALA A 96 -12.63 16.84 3.56
N PRO A 97 -12.61 18.18 3.43
CA PRO A 97 -12.54 18.82 2.12
C PRO A 97 -11.22 18.43 1.45
N VAL A 98 -11.30 17.72 0.32
CA VAL A 98 -10.14 17.39 -0.51
C VAL A 98 -9.82 18.66 -1.33
N PRO A 99 -8.65 19.31 -1.15
CA PRO A 99 -8.34 20.54 -1.86
C PRO A 99 -8.33 20.32 -3.38
N ASP A 100 -8.73 21.34 -4.13
CA ASP A 100 -8.64 21.41 -5.59
C ASP A 100 -7.18 21.38 -6.05
N GLN A 101 -6.58 20.19 -6.02
CA GLN A 101 -5.37 19.71 -6.71
C GLN A 101 -5.15 18.24 -6.30
N ASN A 102 -6.04 17.40 -6.82
CA ASN A 102 -6.26 16.00 -6.41
C ASN A 102 -5.01 15.09 -6.55
N VAL A 103 -4.05 15.45 -7.41
CA VAL A 103 -2.85 14.64 -7.68
C VAL A 103 -1.92 14.51 -6.48
N ARG A 104 -1.67 15.61 -5.75
CA ARG A 104 -0.75 15.61 -4.60
C ARG A 104 -1.29 14.75 -3.47
N VAL A 105 -2.60 14.84 -3.21
CA VAL A 105 -3.31 14.04 -2.21
C VAL A 105 -3.27 12.56 -2.60
N VAL A 106 -3.58 12.24 -3.87
CA VAL A 106 -3.54 10.85 -4.36
C VAL A 106 -2.14 10.24 -4.25
N PHE A 107 -1.08 10.95 -4.68
CA PHE A 107 0.28 10.42 -4.62
C PHE A 107 0.83 10.34 -3.19
N ALA A 108 0.53 11.33 -2.34
CA ALA A 108 0.90 11.25 -0.93
C ALA A 108 0.15 10.10 -0.24
N GLY A 109 -1.15 9.95 -0.53
CA GLY A 109 -1.96 8.86 -0.01
C GLY A 109 -1.44 7.49 -0.47
N ALA A 110 -1.12 7.34 -1.76
CA ALA A 110 -0.52 6.14 -2.33
C ALA A 110 0.81 5.79 -1.65
N SER A 111 1.66 6.80 -1.42
CA SER A 111 2.95 6.63 -0.77
C SER A 111 2.80 6.21 0.70
N VAL A 112 1.92 6.87 1.46
CA VAL A 112 1.64 6.49 2.86
C VAL A 112 1.08 5.08 2.93
N LEU A 113 0.09 4.75 2.08
CA LEU A 113 -0.52 3.43 2.02
C LEU A 113 0.52 2.34 1.72
N ALA A 114 1.37 2.58 0.73
CA ALA A 114 2.43 1.66 0.32
C ALA A 114 3.47 1.46 1.43
N LEU A 115 3.90 2.53 2.11
CA LEU A 115 4.86 2.44 3.20
C LEU A 115 4.29 1.65 4.40
N PHE A 116 3.02 1.88 4.76
CA PHE A 116 2.39 1.09 5.82
C PHE A 116 2.19 -0.36 5.40
N PHE A 117 1.79 -0.61 4.16
CA PHE A 117 1.67 -1.96 3.61
C PHE A 117 3.02 -2.70 3.70
N ALA A 118 4.08 -2.10 3.17
CA ALA A 118 5.44 -2.64 3.22
C ALA A 118 5.92 -2.86 4.67
N GLY A 119 5.58 -1.96 5.58
CA GLY A 119 5.87 -2.09 7.02
C GLY A 119 5.20 -3.29 7.66
N PHE A 120 3.88 -3.42 7.50
CA PHE A 120 3.13 -4.56 8.04
C PHE A 120 3.55 -5.88 7.39
N GLU A 121 3.75 -5.90 6.08
CA GLU A 121 4.21 -7.09 5.35
C GLU A 121 5.62 -7.50 5.80
N THR A 122 6.52 -6.54 6.04
CA THR A 122 7.85 -6.80 6.61
C THR A 122 7.76 -7.37 8.02
N ILE A 123 6.82 -6.91 8.85
CA ILE A 123 6.56 -7.49 10.18
C ILE A 123 6.10 -8.95 10.02
N VAL A 124 5.12 -9.23 9.18
CA VAL A 124 4.63 -10.60 8.91
C VAL A 124 5.78 -11.51 8.43
N TYR A 125 6.60 -11.03 7.50
CA TYR A 125 7.73 -11.77 6.97
C TYR A 125 8.80 -12.05 8.04
N ALA A 126 9.08 -11.08 8.91
CA ALA A 126 10.06 -11.23 9.98
C ALA A 126 9.66 -12.28 11.02
N PHE A 127 8.35 -12.45 11.28
CA PHE A 127 7.84 -13.51 12.14
C PHE A 127 7.84 -14.89 11.46
N GLY A 128 7.78 -14.95 10.13
CA GLY A 128 7.69 -16.21 9.37
C GLY A 128 9.00 -16.79 8.81
N ALA A 129 10.02 -15.97 8.55
CA ALA A 129 11.24 -16.40 7.85
C ALA A 129 12.54 -16.17 8.63
N SER A 130 13.01 -14.92 8.72
CA SER A 130 14.24 -14.57 9.44
C SER A 130 14.35 -13.06 9.65
N TYR A 131 14.82 -12.66 10.83
CA TYR A 131 15.04 -11.26 11.21
C TYR A 131 16.11 -10.53 10.37
N SER A 132 17.03 -11.29 9.76
CA SER A 132 18.10 -10.75 8.91
C SER A 132 17.60 -10.12 7.62
N ALA A 133 16.37 -10.43 7.19
CA ALA A 133 15.79 -9.93 5.95
C ALA A 133 15.29 -8.48 6.02
N ILE A 134 15.12 -7.91 7.21
CA ILE A 134 14.50 -6.58 7.36
C ILE A 134 15.32 -5.45 6.74
N PRO A 135 16.64 -5.32 7.00
CA PRO A 135 17.44 -4.30 6.34
C PRO A 135 17.38 -4.42 4.82
N VAL A 136 17.34 -5.64 4.29
CA VAL A 136 17.20 -5.90 2.85
C VAL A 136 15.85 -5.36 2.35
N ARG A 137 14.75 -5.66 3.04
CA ARG A 137 13.40 -5.20 2.67
C ARG A 137 13.26 -3.67 2.70
N PHE A 138 13.97 -2.97 3.58
CA PHE A 138 14.03 -1.51 3.56
C PHE A 138 14.56 -0.95 2.24
N PHE A 139 15.56 -1.58 1.65
CA PHE A 139 16.16 -1.14 0.39
C PHE A 139 15.50 -1.76 -0.85
N THR A 140 14.64 -2.77 -0.69
CA THR A 140 13.97 -3.45 -1.80
C THR A 140 12.46 -3.24 -1.77
N ALA A 141 11.75 -3.83 -0.80
CA ALA A 141 10.29 -3.82 -0.73
C ALA A 141 9.71 -2.40 -0.64
N TYR A 142 10.25 -1.55 0.25
CA TYR A 142 9.70 -0.20 0.46
C TYR A 142 9.73 0.67 -0.81
N PRO A 143 10.88 0.85 -1.49
CA PRO A 143 10.92 1.56 -2.76
C PRO A 143 9.99 0.95 -3.80
N VAL A 144 9.95 -0.38 -3.92
CA VAL A 144 9.12 -1.08 -4.91
C VAL A 144 7.65 -0.78 -4.67
N HIS A 145 7.14 -0.97 -3.44
CA HIS A 145 5.73 -0.70 -3.13
C HIS A 145 5.35 0.76 -3.33
N VAL A 146 6.23 1.70 -3.01
CA VAL A 146 5.95 3.13 -3.22
C VAL A 146 5.87 3.42 -4.72
N CYS A 147 6.85 2.97 -5.50
CA CYS A 147 6.87 3.17 -6.94
C CYS A 147 5.66 2.54 -7.63
N SER A 148 5.34 1.28 -7.33
CA SER A 148 4.22 0.57 -7.91
C SER A 148 2.88 1.22 -7.54
N SER A 149 2.66 1.55 -6.27
CA SER A 149 1.41 2.17 -5.84
C SER A 149 1.23 3.58 -6.40
N VAL A 150 2.30 4.37 -6.54
CA VAL A 150 2.23 5.68 -7.22
C VAL A 150 1.87 5.50 -8.69
N ILE A 151 2.50 4.56 -9.41
CA ILE A 151 2.18 4.27 -10.81
C ILE A 151 0.71 3.81 -10.95
N CYS A 152 0.24 2.88 -10.12
CA CYS A 152 -1.15 2.41 -10.15
C CYS A 152 -2.14 3.54 -9.84
N SER A 153 -1.78 4.46 -8.93
CA SER A 153 -2.64 5.60 -8.57
C SER A 153 -2.82 6.62 -9.70
N LEU A 154 -2.00 6.58 -10.76
CA LEU A 154 -2.21 7.39 -11.96
C LEU A 154 -3.59 7.14 -12.60
N ALA A 155 -4.14 5.92 -12.45
CA ALA A 155 -5.49 5.59 -12.91
C ALA A 155 -6.56 6.45 -12.21
N LEU A 156 -6.38 6.72 -10.90
CA LEU A 156 -7.28 7.58 -10.13
C LEU A 156 -7.13 9.05 -10.54
N VAL A 157 -5.89 9.51 -10.74
CA VAL A 157 -5.62 10.88 -11.20
C VAL A 157 -6.27 11.15 -12.56
N ARG A 158 -6.14 10.21 -13.50
CA ARG A 158 -6.74 10.31 -14.85
C ARG A 158 -8.26 10.18 -14.81
N GLY A 159 -8.81 9.27 -14.00
CA GLY A 159 -10.27 9.12 -13.81
C GLY A 159 -10.92 10.35 -13.19
N VAL A 160 -10.31 10.92 -12.14
CA VAL A 160 -10.74 12.19 -11.53
C VAL A 160 -10.70 13.33 -12.56
N SER A 161 -9.67 13.39 -13.39
CA SER A 161 -9.56 14.42 -14.44
C SER A 161 -10.69 14.34 -15.48
N VAL A 162 -11.23 13.14 -15.76
CA VAL A 162 -12.35 12.95 -16.68
C VAL A 162 -13.68 13.36 -16.04
N CYS A 163 -13.94 12.95 -14.80
CA CYS A 163 -15.17 13.30 -14.07
C CYS A 163 -15.27 14.82 -13.81
N VAL A 164 -14.17 15.48 -13.48
CA VAL A 164 -14.14 16.94 -13.26
C VAL A 164 -14.34 17.71 -14.57
N ARG A 165 -13.77 17.25 -15.69
CA ARG A 165 -14.03 17.86 -17.01
C ARG A 165 -15.48 17.67 -17.46
N GLY A 166 -16.09 16.53 -17.14
CA GLY A 166 -17.51 16.28 -17.42
C GLY A 166 -18.46 17.16 -16.59
N ALA A 167 -18.13 17.41 -15.32
CA ALA A 167 -18.93 18.27 -14.43
C ALA A 167 -18.78 19.76 -14.74
N ALA A 168 -17.63 20.21 -15.26
CA ALA A 168 -17.42 21.59 -15.71
C ALA A 168 -18.01 21.88 -17.10
N ALA A 169 -18.47 20.85 -17.81
CA ALA A 169 -19.09 20.94 -19.14
C ALA A 169 -20.62 20.74 -19.12
N ALA A 170 -21.21 20.57 -17.93
CA ALA A 170 -22.65 20.46 -17.69
C ALA A 170 -23.16 21.70 -16.95
#